data_AF-A0A2E4WA61-F1
#
_entry.id   AF-A0A2E4WA61-F1
#
_cell.length_a   1.000
_cell.length_b   1.000
_cell.length_c   1.000
_cell.angle_alpha   90.00
_cell.angle_beta   90.00
_cell.angle_gamma   90.00
#
_symmetry.space_group_name_H-M   'P 1'
#
loop_
_entity.id
_entity.type
_entity.pdbx_description
1 polymer ?
#
loop_
_entity_poly.entity_id
_entity_poly.type
_entity_poly.pdbx_seq_one_letter_code
_entity_poly.pdbx_strand_id
1 'polypeptide(L)'
;MADAFEELLGGDVLSEDVKTSLTEAWEAKLSEAREQITNEIREEFAGRYTNDKEQIVEAMDNMLTDAIKQEVEEFAHDKGALIEARVQYKQRMREHAEVLDKFLMNALKKEITELREDRNTQGTNFKKLEGFVLKQLTKELNEFHSDKQSVVEQKVKLVKEGKQLLRDTKANFVRKAAEKVEHIVESTLRGEIGSLKEDIKSARENAFGRKMFEAFAAEFMTSHLAEGTEVKKLSSKIKDLEGTLEEAQVQISSKQVEISEAQKLTRIAEDIAKRDKVLSELLTPLSRDKKEIMEDLLSTVQTENLKKQYEKYLPTVLNENVKKESKKETKKTLKENVQPKARAQKTVITGNKPIHVSPVTTDAQAEIINLQKLAGL
;
A
#
# COMPACT_ATOMS: atom_id res chain seq x y z
N MET A 1 -45.56 -120.55 -128.41
CA MET A 1 -44.80 -121.54 -129.20
C MET A 1 -44.35 -122.74 -128.38
N ALA A 2 -44.04 -122.62 -127.08
CA ALA A 2 -43.75 -123.79 -126.23
C ALA A 2 -44.93 -124.78 -126.16
N ASP A 3 -46.13 -124.30 -125.83
CA ASP A 3 -47.33 -125.13 -125.58
C ASP A 3 -47.72 -126.03 -126.78
N ALA A 4 -47.45 -125.58 -128.02
CA ALA A 4 -47.77 -126.33 -129.24
C ALA A 4 -46.82 -127.51 -129.51
N PHE A 5 -45.66 -127.58 -128.84
CA PHE A 5 -44.74 -128.71 -128.91
C PHE A 5 -45.06 -129.78 -127.86
N GLU A 6 -45.57 -129.37 -126.70
CA GLU A 6 -45.91 -130.27 -125.59
C GLU A 6 -47.11 -131.16 -125.93
N GLU A 7 -48.14 -130.59 -126.59
CA GLU A 7 -49.30 -131.32 -127.12
C GLU A 7 -48.91 -132.36 -128.19
N LEU A 8 -47.85 -132.09 -128.96
CA LEU A 8 -47.34 -132.97 -130.02
C LEU A 8 -46.49 -134.13 -129.47
N LEU A 9 -45.85 -133.94 -128.32
CA LEU A 9 -45.12 -134.97 -127.57
C LEU A 9 -46.05 -135.87 -126.72
N GLY A 10 -47.26 -135.42 -126.41
CA GLY A 10 -48.28 -136.20 -125.67
C GLY A 10 -48.99 -137.29 -126.49
N GLY A 11 -48.91 -137.25 -127.83
CA GLY A 11 -49.55 -138.23 -128.71
C GLY A 11 -48.88 -139.62 -128.73
N ASP A 12 -49.70 -140.67 -128.74
CA ASP A 12 -49.33 -142.10 -128.59
C ASP A 12 -48.73 -142.75 -129.86
N VAL A 13 -47.92 -142.01 -130.63
CA VAL A 13 -47.41 -142.45 -131.96
C VAL A 13 -45.89 -142.24 -132.12
N LEU A 14 -45.15 -142.03 -131.03
CA LEU A 14 -43.69 -141.83 -131.06
C LEU A 14 -42.97 -142.67 -130.00
N SER A 15 -41.91 -143.35 -130.43
CA SER A 15 -40.98 -144.13 -129.59
C SER A 15 -40.29 -143.26 -128.54
N GLU A 16 -40.04 -143.82 -127.36
CA GLU A 16 -39.44 -143.13 -126.21
C GLU A 16 -38.06 -142.52 -126.55
N ASP A 17 -37.21 -143.25 -127.29
CA ASP A 17 -35.90 -142.77 -127.79
C ASP A 17 -35.98 -141.53 -128.70
N VAL A 18 -37.11 -141.36 -129.42
CA VAL A 18 -37.33 -140.19 -130.28
C VAL A 18 -37.80 -139.00 -129.45
N LYS A 19 -38.51 -139.24 -128.35
CA LYS A 19 -38.91 -138.17 -127.41
C LYS A 19 -37.69 -137.66 -126.63
N THR A 20 -36.86 -138.54 -126.08
CA THR A 20 -35.65 -138.16 -125.33
C THR A 20 -34.66 -137.37 -126.20
N SER A 21 -34.32 -137.87 -127.39
CA SER A 21 -33.43 -137.17 -128.31
C SER A 21 -33.99 -135.83 -128.81
N LEU A 22 -35.32 -135.70 -128.99
CA LEU A 22 -35.93 -134.41 -129.32
C LEU A 22 -35.91 -133.44 -128.13
N THR A 23 -36.14 -133.91 -126.90
CA THR A 23 -36.01 -133.06 -125.69
C THR A 23 -34.57 -132.62 -125.44
N GLU A 24 -33.59 -133.50 -125.62
CA GLU A 24 -32.16 -133.15 -125.51
C GLU A 24 -31.75 -132.13 -126.58
N ALA A 25 -32.17 -132.33 -127.84
CA ALA A 25 -31.92 -131.36 -128.92
C ALA A 25 -32.62 -130.01 -128.67
N TRP A 26 -33.82 -130.03 -128.08
CA TRP A 26 -34.57 -128.81 -127.71
C TRP A 26 -33.94 -128.08 -126.52
N GLU A 27 -33.54 -128.78 -125.46
CA GLU A 27 -32.82 -128.19 -124.32
C GLU A 27 -31.44 -127.65 -124.74
N ALA A 28 -30.71 -128.37 -125.60
CA ALA A 28 -29.47 -127.88 -126.18
C ALA A 28 -29.71 -126.60 -126.98
N LYS A 29 -30.73 -126.55 -127.86
CA LYS A 29 -31.10 -125.32 -128.60
C LYS A 29 -31.57 -124.19 -127.69
N LEU A 30 -32.29 -124.50 -126.62
CA LEU A 30 -32.74 -123.52 -125.63
C LEU A 30 -31.55 -122.96 -124.83
N SER A 31 -30.56 -123.80 -124.50
CA SER A 31 -29.33 -123.40 -123.83
C SER A 31 -28.45 -122.55 -124.75
N GLU A 32 -28.21 -122.98 -126.00
CA GLU A 32 -27.49 -122.20 -127.00
C GLU A 32 -28.14 -120.82 -127.22
N ALA A 33 -29.47 -120.76 -127.40
CA ALA A 33 -30.19 -119.51 -127.58
C ALA A 33 -30.11 -118.61 -126.35
N ARG A 34 -30.19 -119.17 -125.14
CA ARG A 34 -29.97 -118.42 -123.89
C ARG A 34 -28.54 -117.89 -123.80
N GLU A 35 -27.54 -118.70 -124.11
CA GLU A 35 -26.13 -118.30 -124.04
C GLU A 35 -25.83 -117.18 -125.05
N GLN A 36 -26.30 -117.33 -126.30
CA GLN A 36 -26.24 -116.29 -127.34
C GLN A 36 -26.88 -114.99 -126.86
N ILE A 37 -28.14 -115.03 -126.42
CA ILE A 37 -28.84 -113.84 -125.90
C ILE A 37 -28.09 -113.23 -124.70
N THR A 38 -27.53 -114.03 -123.78
CA THR A 38 -26.75 -113.47 -122.66
C THR A 38 -25.42 -112.85 -123.07
N ASN A 39 -24.78 -113.37 -124.13
CA ASN A 39 -23.54 -112.80 -124.67
C ASN A 39 -23.84 -111.52 -125.47
N GLU A 40 -24.87 -111.51 -126.32
CA GLU A 40 -25.36 -110.31 -127.01
C GLU A 40 -25.75 -109.22 -126.01
N ILE A 41 -26.52 -109.55 -124.97
CA ILE A 41 -26.88 -108.62 -123.90
C ILE A 41 -25.63 -108.12 -123.15
N ARG A 42 -24.63 -108.98 -122.90
CA ARG A 42 -23.37 -108.57 -122.25
C ARG A 42 -22.55 -107.64 -123.13
N GLU A 43 -22.46 -107.89 -124.44
CA GLU A 43 -21.78 -107.01 -125.40
C GLU A 43 -22.52 -105.68 -125.57
N GLU A 44 -23.86 -105.69 -125.66
CA GLU A 44 -24.67 -104.47 -125.68
C GLU A 44 -24.50 -103.66 -124.39
N PHE A 45 -24.56 -104.29 -123.20
CA PHE A 45 -24.35 -103.58 -121.95
C PHE A 45 -22.92 -103.04 -121.82
N ALA A 46 -21.91 -103.79 -122.28
CA ALA A 46 -20.53 -103.31 -122.30
C ALA A 46 -20.37 -102.09 -123.24
N GLY A 47 -20.91 -102.18 -124.45
CA GLY A 47 -20.85 -101.11 -125.46
C GLY A 47 -21.62 -99.85 -125.05
N ARG A 48 -22.82 -100.01 -124.46
CA ARG A 48 -23.57 -98.89 -123.86
C ARG A 48 -22.82 -98.29 -122.68
N TYR A 49 -22.30 -99.10 -121.77
CA TYR A 49 -21.52 -98.60 -120.62
C TYR A 49 -20.27 -97.84 -121.04
N THR A 50 -19.54 -98.28 -122.08
CA THR A 50 -18.40 -97.52 -122.62
C THR A 50 -18.85 -96.19 -123.24
N ASN A 51 -19.94 -96.18 -124.00
CA ASN A 51 -20.47 -94.96 -124.62
C ASN A 51 -20.99 -93.97 -123.57
N ASP A 52 -21.81 -94.42 -122.61
CA ASP A 52 -22.32 -93.60 -121.51
C ASP A 52 -21.17 -93.04 -120.67
N LYS A 53 -20.12 -93.83 -120.42
CA LYS A 53 -18.90 -93.36 -119.73
C LYS A 53 -18.17 -92.28 -120.53
N GLU A 54 -18.00 -92.46 -121.84
CA GLU A 54 -17.37 -91.48 -122.71
C GLU A 54 -18.18 -90.18 -122.75
N GLN A 55 -19.51 -90.26 -122.90
CA GLN A 55 -20.41 -89.09 -122.84
C GLN A 55 -20.35 -88.38 -121.49
N ILE A 56 -20.31 -89.11 -120.36
CA ILE A 56 -20.18 -88.51 -119.03
C ILE A 56 -18.82 -87.81 -118.87
N VAL A 57 -17.73 -88.41 -119.34
CA VAL A 57 -16.39 -87.79 -119.30
C VAL A 57 -16.36 -86.54 -120.19
N GLU A 58 -16.88 -86.58 -121.41
CA GLU A 58 -16.96 -85.43 -122.31
C GLU A 58 -17.85 -84.31 -121.73
N ALA A 59 -19.00 -84.64 -121.15
CA ALA A 59 -19.86 -83.67 -120.48
C ALA A 59 -19.20 -83.05 -119.24
N MET A 60 -18.45 -83.84 -118.46
CA MET A 60 -17.67 -83.33 -117.32
C MET A 60 -16.53 -82.43 -117.76
N ASP A 61 -15.76 -82.82 -118.77
CA ASP A 61 -14.65 -82.02 -119.30
C ASP A 61 -15.15 -80.71 -119.92
N ASN A 62 -16.26 -80.73 -120.65
CA ASN A 62 -16.90 -79.52 -121.18
C ASN A 62 -17.42 -78.62 -120.06
N MET A 63 -18.16 -79.16 -119.08
CA MET A 63 -18.66 -78.38 -117.93
C MET A 63 -17.53 -77.76 -117.11
N LEU A 64 -16.45 -78.51 -116.85
CA LEU A 64 -15.29 -78.03 -116.12
C LEU A 64 -14.51 -76.99 -116.93
N THR A 65 -14.36 -77.20 -118.24
CA THR A 65 -13.71 -76.24 -119.14
C THR A 65 -14.48 -74.93 -119.22
N ASP A 66 -15.81 -74.97 -119.33
CA ASP A 66 -16.63 -73.76 -119.43
C ASP A 66 -16.73 -73.02 -118.09
N ALA A 67 -16.81 -73.74 -116.96
CA ALA A 67 -16.70 -73.14 -115.63
C ALA A 67 -15.34 -72.44 -115.44
N ILE A 68 -14.22 -73.09 -115.81
CA ILE A 68 -12.88 -72.48 -115.73
C ILE A 68 -12.75 -71.27 -116.66
N LYS A 69 -13.29 -71.32 -117.89
CA LYS A 69 -13.30 -70.15 -118.78
C LYS A 69 -14.05 -68.97 -118.14
N GLN A 70 -15.25 -69.22 -117.61
CA GLN A 70 -16.05 -68.18 -116.96
C GLN A 70 -15.32 -67.59 -115.74
N GLU A 71 -14.78 -68.43 -114.84
CA GLU A 71 -14.00 -67.95 -113.69
C GLU A 71 -12.74 -67.16 -114.12
N VAL A 72 -12.07 -67.55 -115.20
CA VAL A 72 -10.89 -66.84 -115.73
C VAL A 72 -11.27 -65.49 -116.36
N GLU A 73 -12.42 -65.41 -117.04
CA GLU A 73 -12.94 -64.14 -117.59
C GLU A 73 -13.39 -63.19 -116.47
N GLU A 74 -14.13 -63.68 -115.47
CA GLU A 74 -14.52 -62.93 -114.28
C GLU A 74 -13.29 -62.45 -113.49
N PHE A 75 -12.29 -63.32 -113.27
CA PHE A 75 -11.05 -62.96 -112.60
C PHE A 75 -10.21 -61.95 -113.39
N ALA A 76 -10.21 -62.01 -114.73
CA ALA A 76 -9.56 -61.03 -115.58
C ALA A 76 -10.24 -59.65 -115.49
N HIS A 77 -11.57 -59.62 -115.50
CA HIS A 77 -12.37 -58.42 -115.30
C HIS A 77 -12.12 -57.79 -113.91
N ASP A 78 -12.22 -58.59 -112.84
CA ASP A 78 -12.04 -58.12 -111.46
C ASP A 78 -10.61 -57.62 -111.21
N LYS A 79 -9.61 -58.27 -111.79
CA LYS A 79 -8.22 -57.79 -111.76
C LYS A 79 -8.07 -56.45 -112.50
N GLY A 80 -8.78 -56.25 -113.61
CA GLY A 80 -8.86 -54.97 -114.32
C GLY A 80 -9.47 -53.89 -113.44
N ALA A 81 -10.68 -54.12 -112.93
CA ALA A 81 -11.40 -53.21 -112.04
C ALA A 81 -10.59 -52.86 -110.77
N LEU A 82 -9.87 -53.82 -110.18
CA LEU A 82 -9.00 -53.60 -109.02
C LEU A 82 -7.76 -52.76 -109.36
N ILE A 83 -7.19 -52.90 -110.56
CA ILE A 83 -6.11 -52.03 -111.04
C ILE A 83 -6.63 -50.61 -111.24
N GLU A 84 -7.77 -50.44 -111.91
CA GLU A 84 -8.40 -49.12 -112.11
C GLU A 84 -8.75 -48.44 -110.79
N ALA A 85 -9.42 -49.15 -109.88
CA ALA A 85 -9.74 -48.65 -108.54
C ALA A 85 -8.47 -48.26 -107.76
N ARG A 86 -7.37 -49.03 -107.88
CA ARG A 86 -6.07 -48.71 -107.26
C ARG A 86 -5.42 -47.47 -107.89
N VAL A 87 -5.55 -47.27 -109.20
CA VAL A 87 -5.05 -46.06 -109.89
C VAL A 87 -5.86 -44.84 -109.48
N GLN A 88 -7.20 -44.92 -109.53
CA GLN A 88 -8.10 -43.86 -109.10
C GLN A 88 -7.88 -43.50 -107.63
N TYR A 89 -7.78 -44.49 -106.72
CA TYR A 89 -7.47 -44.25 -105.32
C TYR A 89 -6.12 -43.55 -105.12
N LYS A 90 -5.06 -43.97 -105.81
CA LYS A 90 -3.76 -43.27 -105.77
C LYS A 90 -3.85 -41.83 -106.29
N GLN A 91 -4.64 -41.58 -107.32
CA GLN A 91 -4.88 -40.23 -107.82
C GLN A 91 -5.64 -39.38 -106.80
N ARG A 92 -6.76 -39.87 -106.24
CA ARG A 92 -7.51 -39.18 -105.18
C ARG A 92 -6.65 -38.92 -103.93
N MET A 93 -5.80 -39.87 -103.54
CA MET A 93 -4.86 -39.66 -102.43
C MET A 93 -3.84 -38.55 -102.70
N ARG A 94 -3.37 -38.38 -103.93
CA ARG A 94 -2.52 -37.23 -104.31
C ARG A 94 -3.31 -35.92 -104.27
N GLU A 95 -4.50 -35.89 -104.86
CA GLU A 95 -5.40 -34.72 -104.84
C GLU A 95 -5.72 -34.29 -103.40
N HIS A 96 -6.06 -35.24 -102.52
CA HIS A 96 -6.33 -34.98 -101.11
C HIS A 96 -5.09 -34.58 -100.31
N ALA A 97 -3.91 -35.15 -100.60
CA ALA A 97 -2.66 -34.74 -99.97
C ALA A 97 -2.30 -33.28 -100.31
N GLU A 98 -2.48 -32.86 -101.57
CA GLU A 98 -2.29 -31.47 -101.97
C GLU A 98 -3.29 -30.51 -101.31
N VAL A 99 -4.56 -30.91 -101.18
CA VAL A 99 -5.59 -30.09 -100.51
C VAL A 99 -5.28 -29.98 -99.01
N LEU A 100 -4.84 -31.07 -98.37
CA LEU A 100 -4.45 -31.09 -96.96
C LEU A 100 -3.19 -30.27 -96.70
N ASP A 101 -2.17 -30.35 -97.55
CA ASP A 101 -0.99 -29.49 -97.47
C ASP A 101 -1.36 -28.01 -97.63
N LYS A 102 -2.17 -27.65 -98.65
CA LYS A 102 -2.70 -26.29 -98.82
C LYS A 102 -3.50 -25.82 -97.60
N PHE A 103 -4.31 -26.70 -96.98
CA PHE A 103 -5.05 -26.38 -95.77
C PHE A 103 -4.13 -26.13 -94.57
N LEU A 104 -3.18 -27.04 -94.30
CA LEU A 104 -2.21 -26.90 -93.21
C LEU A 104 -1.32 -25.67 -93.40
N MET A 105 -0.81 -25.42 -94.61
CA MET A 105 0.01 -24.25 -94.90
C MET A 105 -0.77 -22.95 -94.74
N ASN A 106 -2.06 -22.91 -95.12
CA ASN A 106 -2.91 -21.74 -94.89
C ASN A 106 -3.25 -21.55 -93.40
N ALA A 107 -3.53 -22.62 -92.66
CA ALA A 107 -3.78 -22.57 -91.22
C ALA A 107 -2.53 -22.11 -90.45
N LEU A 108 -1.38 -22.74 -90.68
CA LEU A 108 -0.09 -22.35 -90.09
C LEU A 108 0.31 -20.92 -90.48
N LYS A 109 0.09 -20.50 -91.73
CA LYS A 109 0.34 -19.12 -92.14
C LYS A 109 -0.54 -18.14 -91.37
N LYS A 110 -1.83 -18.46 -91.20
CA LYS A 110 -2.79 -17.65 -90.44
C LYS A 110 -2.39 -17.56 -88.97
N GLU A 111 -2.11 -18.69 -88.31
CA GLU A 111 -1.64 -18.73 -86.92
C GLU A 111 -0.32 -17.95 -86.74
N ILE A 112 0.65 -18.09 -87.66
CA ILE A 112 1.91 -17.33 -87.61
C ILE A 112 1.68 -15.83 -87.79
N THR A 113 0.73 -15.40 -88.64
CA THR A 113 0.37 -13.98 -88.74
C THR A 113 -0.32 -13.47 -87.48
N GLU A 114 -1.29 -14.22 -86.93
CA GLU A 114 -2.00 -13.87 -85.70
C GLU A 114 -1.05 -13.80 -84.49
N LEU A 115 -0.11 -14.75 -84.35
CA LEU A 115 0.92 -14.74 -83.32
C LEU A 115 1.92 -13.57 -83.47
N ARG A 116 2.20 -13.11 -84.70
CA ARG A 116 3.04 -11.93 -84.94
C ARG A 116 2.29 -10.64 -84.60
N GLU A 117 1.01 -10.56 -84.95
CA GLU A 117 0.15 -9.43 -84.60
C GLU A 117 -0.05 -9.34 -83.08
N ASP A 118 -0.34 -10.45 -82.40
CA ASP A 118 -0.46 -10.48 -80.94
C ASP A 118 0.87 -10.14 -80.23
N ARG A 119 2.01 -10.63 -80.73
CA ARG A 119 3.32 -10.19 -80.20
C ARG A 119 3.54 -8.68 -80.38
N ASN A 120 3.08 -8.10 -81.47
CA ASN A 120 3.14 -6.65 -81.69
C ASN A 120 2.20 -5.89 -80.75
N THR A 121 0.95 -6.32 -80.57
CA THR A 121 0.00 -5.67 -79.64
C THR A 121 0.50 -5.76 -78.20
N GLN A 122 0.97 -6.94 -77.75
CA GLN A 122 1.64 -7.14 -76.46
C GLN A 122 2.83 -6.18 -76.31
N GLY A 123 3.69 -6.05 -77.33
CA GLY A 123 4.81 -5.10 -77.33
C GLY A 123 4.38 -3.64 -77.20
N THR A 124 3.25 -3.23 -77.81
CA THR A 124 2.71 -1.87 -77.62
C THR A 124 2.12 -1.68 -76.22
N ASN A 125 1.48 -2.70 -75.65
CA ASN A 125 0.93 -2.65 -74.30
C ASN A 125 2.04 -2.63 -73.25
N PHE A 126 3.13 -3.38 -73.46
CA PHE A 126 4.33 -3.32 -72.63
C PHE A 126 4.93 -1.91 -72.62
N LYS A 127 5.12 -1.29 -73.80
CA LYS A 127 5.59 0.12 -73.90
C LYS A 127 4.67 1.13 -73.20
N LYS A 128 3.34 0.89 -73.19
CA LYS A 128 2.38 1.73 -72.44
C LYS A 128 2.56 1.54 -70.93
N LEU A 129 2.76 0.31 -70.46
CA LEU A 129 3.01 -0.01 -69.05
C LEU A 129 4.36 0.57 -68.58
N GLU A 130 5.44 0.38 -69.35
CA GLU A 130 6.73 1.05 -69.11
C GLU A 130 6.57 2.56 -69.04
N GLY A 131 5.86 3.17 -70.00
CA GLY A 131 5.59 4.61 -70.01
C GLY A 131 4.74 5.09 -68.83
N PHE A 132 3.83 4.26 -68.31
CA PHE A 132 3.06 4.56 -67.10
C PHE A 132 3.93 4.47 -65.85
N VAL A 133 4.70 3.38 -65.69
CA VAL A 133 5.62 3.17 -64.58
C VAL A 133 6.71 4.24 -64.54
N LEU A 134 7.31 4.59 -65.68
CA LEU A 134 8.30 5.67 -65.75
C LEU A 134 7.70 7.03 -65.39
N LYS A 135 6.46 7.34 -65.82
CA LYS A 135 5.77 8.58 -65.42
C LYS A 135 5.46 8.60 -63.94
N GLN A 136 5.00 7.48 -63.39
CA GLN A 136 4.68 7.35 -61.97
C GLN A 136 5.95 7.46 -61.11
N LEU A 137 7.03 6.75 -61.45
CA LEU A 137 8.32 6.87 -60.78
C LEU A 137 8.93 8.27 -60.91
N THR A 138 8.79 8.94 -62.05
CA THR A 138 9.26 10.33 -62.22
C THR A 138 8.45 11.28 -61.34
N LYS A 139 7.13 11.07 -61.25
CA LYS A 139 6.24 11.84 -60.40
C LYS A 139 6.58 11.63 -58.92
N GLU A 140 6.67 10.39 -58.46
CA GLU A 140 7.04 10.01 -57.10
C GLU A 140 8.43 10.53 -56.72
N LEU A 141 9.41 10.50 -57.64
CA LEU A 141 10.74 11.06 -57.42
C LEU A 141 10.69 12.59 -57.23
N ASN A 142 9.91 13.30 -58.05
CA ASN A 142 9.74 14.75 -57.92
C ASN A 142 8.99 15.12 -56.62
N GLU A 143 7.94 14.39 -56.27
CA GLU A 143 7.20 14.53 -55.01
C GLU A 143 8.13 14.25 -53.81
N PHE A 144 8.94 13.19 -53.86
CA PHE A 144 9.95 12.86 -52.84
C PHE A 144 11.02 13.96 -52.68
N HIS A 145 11.46 14.60 -53.77
CA HIS A 145 12.36 15.75 -53.69
C HIS A 145 11.71 16.97 -53.03
N SER A 146 10.45 17.27 -53.36
CA SER A 146 9.65 18.32 -52.73
C SER A 146 9.44 18.06 -51.23
N ASP A 147 9.02 16.85 -50.87
CA ASP A 147 8.78 16.45 -49.48
C ASP A 147 10.08 16.49 -48.65
N LYS A 148 11.19 16.01 -49.22
CA LYS A 148 12.51 16.11 -48.59
C LYS A 148 12.91 17.57 -48.32
N GLN A 149 12.65 18.49 -49.26
CA GLN A 149 12.91 19.91 -49.05
C GLN A 149 11.99 20.49 -47.96
N SER A 150 10.68 20.20 -48.02
CA SER A 150 9.69 20.62 -47.01
C SER A 150 10.07 20.16 -45.60
N VAL A 151 10.50 18.90 -45.42
CA VAL A 151 10.97 18.37 -44.13
C VAL A 151 12.22 19.10 -43.63
N VAL A 152 13.16 19.46 -44.52
CA VAL A 152 14.34 20.24 -44.15
C VAL A 152 13.94 21.67 -43.73
N GLU A 153 13.07 22.32 -44.48
CA GLU A 153 12.56 23.66 -44.16
C GLU A 153 11.80 23.69 -42.83
N GLN A 154 10.90 22.73 -42.61
CA GLN A 154 10.18 22.56 -41.34
C GLN A 154 11.16 22.30 -40.18
N LYS A 155 12.19 21.47 -40.37
CA LYS A 155 13.22 21.22 -39.34
C LYS A 155 14.02 22.49 -39.03
N VAL A 156 14.40 23.28 -40.04
CA VAL A 156 15.08 24.57 -39.84
C VAL A 156 14.17 25.57 -39.11
N LYS A 157 12.89 25.64 -39.49
CA LYS A 157 11.87 26.48 -38.84
C LYS A 157 11.69 26.09 -37.37
N LEU A 158 11.48 24.81 -37.07
CA LEU A 158 11.34 24.28 -35.71
C LEU A 158 12.59 24.56 -34.86
N VAL A 159 13.80 24.38 -35.42
CA VAL A 159 15.05 24.74 -34.72
C VAL A 159 15.16 26.25 -34.47
N LYS A 160 14.68 27.10 -35.39
CA LYS A 160 14.68 28.57 -35.21
C LYS A 160 13.69 29.00 -34.13
N GLU A 161 12.44 28.54 -34.22
CA GLU A 161 11.35 28.82 -33.27
C GLU A 161 11.68 28.25 -31.88
N GLY A 162 12.15 27.00 -31.81
CA GLY A 162 12.63 26.39 -30.57
C GLY A 162 13.80 27.14 -29.93
N LYS A 163 14.75 27.66 -30.73
CA LYS A 163 15.84 28.53 -30.22
C LYS A 163 15.36 29.92 -29.78
N GLN A 164 14.22 30.41 -30.27
CA GLN A 164 13.59 31.64 -29.76
C GLN A 164 12.86 31.34 -28.45
N LEU A 165 11.97 30.34 -28.44
CA LEU A 165 11.25 29.90 -27.26
C LEU A 165 12.18 29.52 -26.08
N LEU A 166 13.31 28.86 -26.34
CA LEU A 166 14.32 28.57 -25.32
C LEU A 166 15.02 29.82 -24.76
N ARG A 167 15.16 30.88 -25.56
CA ARG A 167 15.69 32.16 -25.08
C ARG A 167 14.66 32.91 -24.26
N ASP A 168 13.41 32.95 -24.71
CA ASP A 168 12.31 33.63 -24.02
C ASP A 168 11.95 32.94 -22.70
N THR A 169 11.94 31.60 -22.67
CA THR A 169 11.77 30.82 -21.44
C THR A 169 12.96 30.96 -20.50
N LYS A 170 14.20 30.98 -20.99
CA LYS A 170 15.39 31.26 -20.16
C LYS A 170 15.33 32.67 -19.56
N ALA A 171 14.95 33.69 -20.34
CA ALA A 171 14.80 35.06 -19.84
C ALA A 171 13.69 35.16 -18.77
N ASN A 172 12.52 34.54 -19.03
CA ASN A 172 11.44 34.49 -18.05
C ASN A 172 11.80 33.68 -16.79
N PHE A 173 12.57 32.61 -16.93
CA PHE A 173 13.07 31.83 -15.79
C PHE A 173 14.04 32.66 -14.95
N VAL A 174 15.04 33.31 -15.57
CA VAL A 174 15.99 34.19 -14.86
C VAL A 174 15.25 35.33 -14.15
N ARG A 175 14.28 35.97 -14.80
CA ARG A 175 13.46 37.01 -14.19
C ARG A 175 12.67 36.50 -12.98
N LYS A 176 11.92 35.40 -13.12
CA LYS A 176 11.14 34.81 -12.01
C LYS A 176 12.02 34.26 -10.88
N ALA A 177 13.23 33.79 -11.20
CA ALA A 177 14.22 33.36 -10.21
C ALA A 177 14.78 34.56 -9.45
N ALA A 178 15.12 35.66 -10.15
CA ALA A 178 15.55 36.90 -9.54
C ALA A 178 14.46 37.48 -8.62
N GLU A 179 13.23 37.65 -9.10
CA GLU A 179 12.07 38.11 -8.30
C GLU A 179 11.88 37.28 -7.02
N LYS A 180 12.04 35.94 -7.09
CA LYS A 180 11.96 35.06 -5.92
C LYS A 180 13.14 35.20 -4.96
N VAL A 181 14.37 35.28 -5.48
CA VAL A 181 15.57 35.45 -4.66
C VAL A 181 15.55 36.82 -3.97
N GLU A 182 15.16 37.86 -4.69
CA GLU A 182 14.96 39.22 -4.16
C GLU A 182 13.94 39.21 -3.02
N HIS A 183 12.74 38.63 -3.22
CA HIS A 183 11.74 38.52 -2.15
C HIS A 183 12.25 37.70 -0.95
N ILE A 184 12.97 36.60 -1.16
CA ILE A 184 13.55 35.82 -0.06
C ILE A 184 14.57 36.66 0.71
N VAL A 185 15.53 37.27 0.02
CA VAL A 185 16.57 38.13 0.62
C VAL A 185 15.95 39.33 1.34
N GLU A 186 14.96 40.00 0.75
CA GLU A 186 14.26 41.11 1.41
C GLU A 186 13.55 40.62 2.68
N SER A 187 12.80 39.51 2.60
CA SER A 187 12.05 38.97 3.75
C SER A 187 12.96 38.53 4.90
N THR A 188 14.08 37.86 4.60
CA THR A 188 15.05 37.43 5.62
C THR A 188 15.78 38.63 6.19
N LEU A 189 16.34 39.51 5.37
CA LEU A 189 17.10 40.68 5.82
C LEU A 189 16.22 41.65 6.62
N ARG A 190 14.93 41.81 6.26
CA ARG A 190 13.95 42.59 7.02
C ARG A 190 13.55 41.92 8.33
N GLY A 191 13.51 40.58 8.38
CA GLY A 191 13.32 39.79 9.60
C GLY A 191 14.52 39.90 10.55
N GLU A 192 15.74 39.72 10.05
CA GLU A 192 17.00 39.85 10.79
C GLU A 192 17.19 41.28 11.33
N ILE A 193 16.94 42.32 10.53
CA ILE A 193 16.93 43.72 11.01
C ILE A 193 15.85 43.93 12.09
N GLY A 194 14.69 43.26 11.96
CA GLY A 194 13.64 43.27 12.97
C GLY A 194 14.10 42.67 14.30
N SER A 195 14.67 41.46 14.27
CA SER A 195 15.23 40.78 15.44
C SER A 195 16.33 41.62 16.07
N LEU A 196 17.33 42.05 15.29
CA LEU A 196 18.45 42.87 15.76
C LEU A 196 17.97 44.17 16.40
N LYS A 197 16.90 44.79 15.89
CA LYS A 197 16.30 45.99 16.49
C LYS A 197 15.63 45.68 17.84
N GLU A 198 14.94 44.55 17.97
CA GLU A 198 14.33 44.12 19.22
C GLU A 198 15.41 43.72 20.25
N ASP A 199 16.48 43.04 19.81
CA ASP A 199 17.65 42.72 20.64
C ASP A 199 18.36 43.99 21.15
N ILE A 200 18.57 44.99 20.28
CA ILE A 200 19.11 46.30 20.67
C ILE A 200 18.17 47.01 21.67
N LYS A 201 16.85 46.90 21.48
CA LYS A 201 15.86 47.49 22.38
C LYS A 201 15.86 46.80 23.75
N SER A 202 15.82 45.47 23.79
CA SER A 202 15.98 44.65 24.99
C SER A 202 17.30 44.93 25.71
N ALA A 203 18.42 45.03 24.99
CA ALA A 203 19.72 45.37 25.56
C ALA A 203 19.73 46.78 26.17
N ARG A 204 19.08 47.77 25.52
CA ARG A 204 18.92 49.13 26.06
C ARG A 204 18.01 49.17 27.29
N GLU A 205 16.88 48.48 27.27
CA GLU A 205 15.95 48.38 28.40
C GLU A 205 16.62 47.69 29.60
N ASN A 206 17.37 46.60 29.37
CA ASN A 206 18.18 45.95 30.39
C ASN A 206 19.31 46.85 30.93
N ALA A 207 20.03 47.58 30.06
CA ALA A 207 21.07 48.51 30.49
C ALA A 207 20.51 49.72 31.27
N PHE A 208 19.35 50.22 30.87
CA PHE A 208 18.61 51.26 31.60
C PHE A 208 18.11 50.74 32.95
N GLY A 209 17.49 49.55 32.97
CA GLY A 209 17.05 48.88 34.19
C GLY A 209 18.19 48.66 35.17
N ARG A 210 19.36 48.19 34.70
CA ARG A 210 20.59 48.07 35.50
C ARG A 210 21.05 49.41 36.07
N LYS A 211 21.10 50.47 35.25
CA LYS A 211 21.47 51.82 35.72
C LYS A 211 20.49 52.38 36.74
N MET A 212 19.19 52.15 36.57
CA MET A 212 18.16 52.55 37.54
C MET A 212 18.29 51.76 38.84
N PHE A 213 18.56 50.45 38.76
CA PHE A 213 18.82 49.61 39.94
C PHE A 213 20.12 49.99 40.66
N GLU A 214 21.18 50.32 39.93
CA GLU A 214 22.47 50.76 40.46
C GLU A 214 22.37 52.13 41.13
N ALA A 215 21.68 53.09 40.49
CA ALA A 215 21.40 54.40 41.08
C ALA A 215 20.47 54.28 42.31
N PHE A 216 19.41 53.48 42.23
CA PHE A 216 18.52 53.23 43.36
C PHE A 216 19.24 52.52 44.51
N ALA A 217 20.10 51.53 44.21
CA ALA A 217 20.90 50.85 45.23
C ALA A 217 21.94 51.79 45.85
N ALA A 218 22.57 52.67 45.06
CA ALA A 218 23.49 53.69 45.56
C ALA A 218 22.77 54.66 46.52
N GLU A 219 21.64 55.23 46.11
CA GLU A 219 20.83 56.15 46.93
C GLU A 219 20.21 55.46 48.17
N PHE A 220 19.75 54.22 48.04
CA PHE A 220 19.25 53.43 49.16
C PHE A 220 20.36 53.14 50.17
N MET A 221 21.56 52.80 49.70
CA MET A 221 22.73 52.56 50.54
C MET A 221 23.24 53.84 51.20
N THR A 222 23.28 55.00 50.52
CA THR A 222 23.66 56.27 51.16
C THR A 222 22.62 56.77 52.15
N SER A 223 21.33 56.62 51.85
CA SER A 223 20.22 57.05 52.71
C SER A 223 20.10 56.19 53.98
N HIS A 224 19.97 54.86 53.85
CA HIS A 224 19.74 53.98 55.02
C HIS A 224 21.01 53.68 55.83
N LEU A 225 22.21 53.99 55.34
CA LEU A 225 23.42 53.93 56.16
C LEU A 225 23.38 54.95 57.31
N ALA A 226 22.68 56.08 57.14
CA ALA A 226 22.42 57.02 58.23
C ALA A 226 21.54 56.39 59.33
N GLU A 227 20.39 55.81 58.95
CA GLU A 227 19.47 55.14 59.88
C GLU A 227 20.16 54.03 60.68
N GLY A 228 21.03 53.22 60.04
CA GLY A 228 21.80 52.19 60.74
C GLY A 228 22.66 52.75 61.89
N THR A 229 23.17 53.97 61.76
CA THR A 229 23.90 54.63 62.86
C THR A 229 22.99 55.23 63.93
N GLU A 230 21.80 55.73 63.56
CA GLU A 230 20.85 56.30 64.51
C GLU A 230 20.13 55.23 65.33
N VAL A 231 19.71 54.13 64.70
CA VAL A 231 19.18 52.94 65.37
C VAL A 231 20.22 52.35 66.32
N LYS A 232 21.51 52.33 65.94
CA LYS A 232 22.59 51.88 66.84
C LYS A 232 22.81 52.82 68.03
N LYS A 233 22.73 54.14 67.83
CA LYS A 233 22.78 55.15 68.92
C LYS A 233 21.55 55.09 69.84
N LEU A 234 20.37 54.80 69.30
CA LEU A 234 19.15 54.58 70.09
C LEU A 234 19.26 53.29 70.90
N SER A 235 19.73 52.19 70.29
CA SER A 235 19.96 50.92 70.98
C SER A 235 21.00 51.04 72.09
N SER A 236 22.10 51.80 71.91
CA SER A 236 23.05 52.04 72.99
C SER A 236 22.42 52.86 74.12
N LYS A 237 21.72 53.96 73.81
CA LYS A 237 21.00 54.76 74.83
C LYS A 237 19.96 53.95 75.59
N ILE A 238 19.26 53.02 74.93
CA ILE A 238 18.29 52.12 75.60
C ILE A 238 19.03 51.19 76.57
N LYS A 239 20.16 50.59 76.17
CA LYS A 239 20.98 49.76 77.08
C LYS A 239 21.56 50.53 78.25
N ASP A 240 22.04 51.75 78.01
CA ASP A 240 22.55 52.63 79.06
C ASP A 240 21.42 52.97 80.05
N LEU A 241 20.22 53.29 79.54
CA LEU A 241 19.03 53.54 80.37
C LEU A 241 18.57 52.29 81.14
N GLU A 242 18.53 51.11 80.51
CA GLU A 242 18.23 49.83 81.17
C GLU A 242 19.22 49.56 82.31
N GLY A 243 20.52 49.76 82.10
CA GLY A 243 21.54 49.66 83.14
C GLY A 243 21.31 50.63 84.30
N THR A 244 21.05 51.91 84.01
CA THR A 244 20.73 52.89 85.07
C THR A 244 19.43 52.58 85.81
N LEU A 245 18.45 51.94 85.14
CA LEU A 245 17.21 51.48 85.75
C LEU A 245 17.44 50.28 86.67
N GLU A 246 18.28 49.31 86.27
CA GLU A 246 18.66 48.19 87.13
C GLU A 246 19.44 48.68 88.36
N GLU A 247 20.41 49.58 88.19
CA GLU A 247 21.14 50.20 89.31
C GLU A 247 20.20 50.99 90.24
N ALA A 248 19.27 51.77 89.68
CA ALA A 248 18.27 52.50 90.46
C ALA A 248 17.31 51.53 91.19
N GLN A 249 16.88 50.45 90.56
CA GLN A 249 16.02 49.42 91.15
C GLN A 249 16.72 48.73 92.33
N VAL A 250 18.01 48.41 92.18
CA VAL A 250 18.84 47.86 93.27
C VAL A 250 18.95 48.87 94.42
N GLN A 251 19.28 50.14 94.15
CA GLN A 251 19.37 51.18 95.17
C GLN A 251 18.02 51.48 95.86
N ILE A 252 16.90 51.41 95.14
CA ILE A 252 15.56 51.54 95.71
C ILE A 252 15.27 50.35 96.61
N SER A 253 15.62 49.12 96.19
CA SER A 253 15.42 47.92 97.00
C SER A 253 16.21 47.94 98.31
N SER A 254 17.47 48.39 98.30
CA SER A 254 18.29 48.50 99.52
C SER A 254 17.75 49.60 100.46
N LYS A 255 17.46 50.80 99.93
CA LYS A 255 16.86 51.89 100.72
C LYS A 255 15.48 51.51 101.28
N GLN A 256 14.69 50.71 100.58
CA GLN A 256 13.40 50.25 101.09
C GLN A 256 13.56 49.30 102.30
N VAL A 257 14.61 48.46 102.32
CA VAL A 257 14.97 47.65 103.48
C VAL A 257 15.36 48.55 104.66
N GLU A 258 16.30 49.47 104.44
CA GLU A 258 16.77 50.44 105.47
C GLU A 258 15.61 51.26 106.06
N ILE A 259 14.71 51.79 105.22
CA ILE A 259 13.51 52.53 105.66
C ILE A 259 12.59 51.63 106.49
N SER A 260 12.41 50.36 106.12
CA SER A 260 11.56 49.42 106.87
C SER A 260 12.12 49.08 108.26
N GLU A 261 13.45 49.11 108.41
CA GLU A 261 14.13 48.90 109.70
C GLU A 261 14.08 50.17 110.55
N ALA A 262 14.37 51.33 109.96
CA ALA A 262 14.22 52.62 110.62
C ALA A 262 12.79 52.87 111.12
N GLN A 263 11.76 52.55 110.33
CA GLN A 263 10.35 52.67 110.71
C GLN A 263 9.94 51.74 111.87
N LYS A 264 10.57 50.57 112.02
CA LYS A 264 10.36 49.69 113.18
C LYS A 264 10.97 50.33 114.43
N LEU A 265 12.20 50.84 114.32
CA LEU A 265 12.90 51.49 115.43
C LEU A 265 12.19 52.76 115.91
N THR A 266 11.72 53.63 114.99
CA THR A 266 10.97 54.83 115.37
C THR A 266 9.64 54.51 116.03
N ARG A 267 8.91 53.49 115.55
CA ARG A 267 7.65 53.06 116.20
C ARG A 267 7.89 52.59 117.64
N ILE A 268 8.93 51.79 117.88
CA ILE A 268 9.30 51.33 119.22
C ILE A 268 9.69 52.53 120.11
N ALA A 269 10.50 53.46 119.61
CA ALA A 269 10.92 54.65 120.36
C ALA A 269 9.74 55.59 120.68
N GLU A 270 8.81 55.78 119.74
CA GLU A 270 7.60 56.56 119.95
C GLU A 270 6.69 55.96 121.02
N ASP A 271 6.49 54.64 121.02
CA ASP A 271 5.61 53.99 121.99
C ASP A 271 6.19 54.04 123.42
N ILE A 272 7.52 53.94 123.56
CA ILE A 272 8.23 54.19 124.83
C ILE A 272 8.04 55.65 125.27
N ALA A 273 8.32 56.62 124.39
CA ALA A 273 8.20 58.05 124.76
C ALA A 273 6.75 58.47 125.08
N LYS A 274 5.75 57.87 124.42
CA LYS A 274 4.32 58.08 124.73
C LYS A 274 3.95 57.46 126.08
N ARG A 275 4.50 56.27 126.40
CA ARG A 275 4.33 55.62 127.72
C ARG A 275 4.77 56.54 128.84
N ASP A 276 6.02 57.00 128.78
CA ASP A 276 6.65 57.74 129.88
C ASP A 276 5.96 59.08 130.13
N LYS A 277 5.55 59.78 129.06
CA LYS A 277 4.76 61.02 129.18
C LYS A 277 3.44 60.79 129.89
N VAL A 278 2.64 59.80 129.45
CA VAL A 278 1.32 59.52 130.05
C VAL A 278 1.46 59.07 131.52
N LEU A 279 2.47 58.26 131.84
CA LEU A 279 2.78 57.89 133.23
C LEU A 279 3.16 59.12 134.07
N SER A 280 4.03 59.99 133.54
CA SER A 280 4.45 61.21 134.25
C SER A 280 3.28 62.18 134.51
N GLU A 281 2.43 62.46 133.52
CA GLU A 281 1.24 63.30 133.65
C GLU A 281 0.34 62.79 134.77
N LEU A 282 -0.05 61.51 134.72
CA LEU A 282 -0.98 60.89 135.67
C LEU A 282 -0.43 60.91 137.11
N LEU A 283 0.88 60.74 137.29
CA LEU A 283 1.48 60.61 138.62
C LEU A 283 1.91 61.94 139.28
N THR A 284 1.84 63.08 138.58
CA THR A 284 2.26 64.39 139.15
C THR A 284 1.45 64.92 140.35
N PRO A 285 0.11 64.75 140.46
CA PRO A 285 -0.66 65.35 141.56
C PRO A 285 -0.66 64.50 142.85
N LEU A 286 0.10 63.39 142.91
CA LEU A 286 0.10 62.45 144.03
C LEU A 286 1.36 62.60 144.91
N SER A 287 1.19 62.43 146.23
CA SER A 287 2.33 62.40 147.16
C SER A 287 3.21 61.17 146.95
N ARG A 288 4.51 61.28 147.28
CA ARG A 288 5.56 60.30 146.94
C ARG A 288 5.17 58.84 147.23
N ASP A 289 4.71 58.55 148.44
CA ASP A 289 4.38 57.18 148.88
C ASP A 289 3.15 56.62 148.14
N LYS A 290 2.20 57.49 147.78
CA LYS A 290 1.02 57.13 146.98
C LYS A 290 1.37 56.94 145.51
N LYS A 291 2.36 57.69 145.00
CA LYS A 291 2.87 57.57 143.63
C LYS A 291 3.52 56.21 143.38
N GLU A 292 4.38 55.74 144.29
CA GLU A 292 5.13 54.48 144.14
C GLU A 292 4.19 53.27 144.06
N ILE A 293 3.18 53.20 144.95
CA ILE A 293 2.13 52.15 144.92
C ILE A 293 1.33 52.20 143.60
N MET A 294 1.08 53.40 143.06
CA MET A 294 0.33 53.58 141.81
C MET A 294 1.17 53.21 140.56
N GLU A 295 2.47 53.46 140.59
CA GLU A 295 3.42 53.18 139.51
C GLU A 295 3.61 51.66 139.32
N ASP A 296 3.75 50.92 140.42
CA ASP A 296 3.89 49.46 140.41
C ASP A 296 2.64 48.76 139.83
N LEU A 297 1.44 49.26 140.17
CA LEU A 297 0.16 48.79 139.63
C LEU A 297 -0.03 49.10 138.13
N LEU A 298 0.63 50.13 137.59
CA LEU A 298 0.54 50.55 136.18
C LEU A 298 1.70 50.02 135.30
N SER A 299 2.71 49.39 135.91
CA SER A 299 3.90 48.84 135.26
C SER A 299 3.62 47.88 134.10
N THR A 300 2.55 47.07 134.19
CA THR A 300 2.24 45.97 133.24
C THR A 300 1.12 46.33 132.24
N VAL A 301 0.61 47.57 132.27
CA VAL A 301 -0.55 48.00 131.45
C VAL A 301 -0.10 48.67 130.14
N GLN A 302 -0.77 48.37 129.02
CA GLN A 302 -0.54 49.03 127.72
C GLN A 302 -0.82 50.54 127.79
N THR A 303 -0.06 51.33 127.01
CA THR A 303 -0.06 52.81 127.01
C THR A 303 -1.45 53.43 126.88
N GLU A 304 -2.26 52.94 125.93
CA GLU A 304 -3.62 53.41 125.66
C GLU A 304 -4.58 53.26 126.85
N ASN A 305 -4.32 52.29 127.73
CA ASN A 305 -5.19 51.94 128.84
C ASN A 305 -4.73 52.51 130.19
N LEU A 306 -3.57 53.19 130.25
CA LEU A 306 -3.01 53.78 131.47
C LEU A 306 -4.01 54.74 132.16
N LYS A 307 -4.63 55.67 131.41
CA LYS A 307 -5.57 56.67 131.96
C LYS A 307 -6.79 56.02 132.62
N LYS A 308 -7.42 55.04 131.95
CA LYS A 308 -8.59 54.30 132.47
C LYS A 308 -8.30 53.51 133.73
N GLN A 309 -7.09 52.95 133.84
CA GLN A 309 -6.68 52.22 135.04
C GLN A 309 -6.35 53.18 136.19
N TYR A 310 -5.69 54.31 135.89
CA TYR A 310 -5.39 55.34 136.88
C TYR A 310 -6.65 55.86 137.59
N GLU A 311 -7.66 56.28 136.83
CA GLU A 311 -8.94 56.77 137.38
C GLU A 311 -9.67 55.72 138.24
N LYS A 312 -9.56 54.43 137.88
CA LYS A 312 -10.20 53.33 138.61
C LYS A 312 -9.58 53.09 139.99
N TYR A 313 -8.26 53.21 140.12
CA TYR A 313 -7.55 52.94 141.38
C TYR A 313 -7.44 54.19 142.29
N LEU A 314 -7.53 55.39 141.72
CA LEU A 314 -7.46 56.67 142.43
C LEU A 314 -8.38 56.80 143.66
N PRO A 315 -9.70 56.46 143.64
CA PRO A 315 -10.55 56.58 144.81
C PRO A 315 -10.16 55.60 145.95
N THR A 316 -9.60 54.43 145.61
CA THR A 316 -9.09 53.46 146.59
C THR A 316 -7.83 53.95 147.30
N VAL A 317 -7.07 54.85 146.68
CA VAL A 317 -5.81 55.42 147.22
C VAL A 317 -6.05 56.74 148.00
N LEU A 318 -7.23 57.36 147.89
CA LEU A 318 -7.50 58.67 148.50
C LEU A 318 -8.37 58.68 149.76
N ASN A 319 -9.37 57.78 149.91
CA ASN A 319 -10.27 57.79 151.08
C ASN A 319 -10.15 56.51 151.92
N GLU A 320 -9.87 56.66 153.22
CA GLU A 320 -9.76 55.55 154.18
C GLU A 320 -11.10 55.22 154.87
N ASN A 321 -11.33 53.92 155.13
CA ASN A 321 -12.53 53.29 155.71
C ASN A 321 -13.73 53.20 154.73
N VAL A 322 -14.35 52.04 154.44
CA VAL A 322 -14.65 50.86 155.30
C VAL A 322 -14.70 49.52 154.50
N LYS A 323 -14.09 48.45 155.06
CA LYS A 323 -14.31 46.97 154.93
C LYS A 323 -14.55 46.26 153.55
N LYS A 324 -13.68 45.25 153.30
CA LYS A 324 -13.94 43.84 152.87
C LYS A 324 -14.68 43.58 151.52
N GLU A 325 -14.42 42.53 150.71
CA GLU A 325 -13.63 41.30 150.87
C GLU A 325 -13.39 40.60 149.49
N SER A 326 -12.20 40.01 149.23
CA SER A 326 -11.96 38.86 148.31
C SER A 326 -12.25 39.02 146.78
N LYS A 327 -11.73 38.26 145.79
CA LYS A 327 -10.79 37.10 145.67
C LYS A 327 -10.28 37.02 144.19
N LYS A 328 -9.07 36.45 143.97
CA LYS A 328 -8.59 35.45 142.95
C LYS A 328 -9.44 35.15 141.66
N GLU A 329 -8.94 34.73 140.48
CA GLU A 329 -7.67 34.08 140.05
C GLU A 329 -7.51 33.88 138.49
N THR A 330 -6.30 33.53 138.00
CA THR A 330 -5.93 32.73 136.76
C THR A 330 -6.35 33.17 135.33
N LYS A 331 -5.59 33.09 134.20
CA LYS A 331 -4.49 32.27 133.59
C LYS A 331 -4.94 31.23 132.51
N LYS A 332 -4.59 31.43 131.20
CA LYS A 332 -3.90 30.49 130.23
C LYS A 332 -4.18 30.71 128.70
N THR A 333 -3.10 30.96 127.92
CA THR A 333 -2.57 30.30 126.67
C THR A 333 -3.46 29.37 125.77
N LEU A 334 -3.30 29.11 124.44
CA LEU A 334 -2.12 28.85 123.53
C LEU A 334 -2.45 28.87 121.98
N LYS A 335 -1.43 29.15 121.12
CA LYS A 335 -0.97 28.49 119.84
C LYS A 335 -1.73 28.51 118.47
N GLU A 336 -1.00 28.04 117.43
CA GLU A 336 -0.97 28.35 115.97
C GLU A 336 -0.59 27.09 115.13
N ASN A 337 -0.94 27.01 113.82
CA ASN A 337 -0.11 26.37 112.76
C ASN A 337 -0.50 26.82 111.31
N VAL A 338 0.33 26.48 110.30
CA VAL A 338 0.43 27.07 108.93
C VAL A 338 0.50 25.98 107.82
N GLN A 339 0.11 26.26 106.54
CA GLN A 339 0.83 25.96 105.25
C GLN A 339 -0.04 25.85 103.94
N PRO A 340 0.54 26.01 102.70
CA PRO A 340 -0.15 26.60 101.51
C PRO A 340 0.12 25.98 100.08
N LYS A 341 -0.25 26.71 98.98
CA LYS A 341 0.14 26.61 97.52
C LYS A 341 -0.60 25.59 96.61
N ALA A 342 -0.65 25.66 95.25
CA ALA A 342 -0.57 26.72 94.20
C ALA A 342 -0.81 26.16 92.74
N ARG A 343 -0.92 27.06 91.71
CA ARG A 343 -0.59 26.92 90.25
C ARG A 343 -1.71 26.71 89.17
N ALA A 344 -1.34 26.80 87.88
CA ALA A 344 -2.12 27.39 86.75
C ALA A 344 -2.10 26.59 85.40
N GLN A 345 -2.77 27.13 84.36
CA GLN A 345 -3.18 26.50 83.07
C GLN A 345 -2.23 26.72 81.85
N LYS A 346 -2.31 25.85 80.80
CA LYS A 346 -2.55 26.18 79.34
C LYS A 346 -2.39 25.00 78.32
N THR A 347 -2.88 25.20 77.09
CA THR A 347 -3.03 24.28 75.90
C THR A 347 -1.81 24.29 74.92
N VAL A 348 -1.55 23.39 73.91
CA VAL A 348 -2.17 22.20 73.22
C VAL A 348 -2.58 22.41 71.73
N ILE A 349 -2.22 21.45 70.83
CA ILE A 349 -2.61 21.23 69.38
C ILE A 349 -2.04 22.24 68.34
N THR A 350 -1.21 21.95 67.31
CA THR A 350 -1.10 20.99 66.14
C THR A 350 -1.81 21.43 64.83
N GLY A 351 -1.13 21.46 63.66
CA GLY A 351 -1.79 21.59 62.33
C GLY A 351 -0.92 21.87 61.06
N ASN A 352 -1.08 21.04 60.02
CA ASN A 352 -0.39 20.96 58.69
C ASN A 352 -0.47 22.17 57.72
N LYS A 353 0.49 22.26 56.76
CA LYS A 353 0.31 22.77 55.36
C LYS A 353 1.52 22.44 54.43
N PRO A 354 1.45 22.57 53.07
CA PRO A 354 0.99 21.49 52.18
C PRO A 354 1.99 21.08 51.04
N ILE A 355 1.55 20.12 50.21
CA ILE A 355 2.22 19.58 49.02
C ILE A 355 2.19 20.56 47.83
N HIS A 356 3.29 20.64 47.06
CA HIS A 356 3.29 21.27 45.72
C HIS A 356 2.97 20.25 44.62
N VAL A 357 2.09 20.65 43.69
CA VAL A 357 1.75 19.90 42.47
C VAL A 357 2.37 20.62 41.26
N SER A 358 2.79 19.84 40.26
CA SER A 358 3.56 20.24 39.08
C SER A 358 2.82 21.19 38.11
N PRO A 359 3.49 21.57 37.02
CA PRO A 359 2.87 21.27 35.73
C PRO A 359 3.74 20.38 34.82
N VAL A 360 3.02 19.66 33.96
CA VAL A 360 3.48 18.75 32.92
C VAL A 360 4.28 19.49 31.85
N THR A 361 5.37 18.89 31.36
CA THR A 361 5.91 19.13 30.01
C THR A 361 6.03 17.81 29.26
N THR A 362 5.45 17.75 28.06
CA THR A 362 5.44 16.58 27.18
C THR A 362 6.45 16.78 26.05
N ASP A 363 7.65 16.20 26.16
CA ASP A 363 8.61 16.15 25.06
C ASP A 363 9.42 14.84 25.06
N ALA A 364 8.97 13.88 24.25
CA ALA A 364 9.62 12.56 24.09
C ALA A 364 11.05 12.63 23.49
N GLN A 365 11.44 13.79 22.94
CA GLN A 365 12.78 14.01 22.40
C GLN A 365 13.85 14.13 23.49
N ALA A 366 13.50 14.56 24.71
CA ALA A 366 14.43 14.67 25.82
C ALA A 366 14.93 13.30 26.31
N GLU A 367 14.08 12.27 26.29
CA GLU A 367 14.44 10.92 26.71
C GLU A 367 15.41 10.25 25.72
N ILE A 368 15.20 10.42 24.40
CA ILE A 368 16.07 9.84 23.37
C ILE A 368 17.49 10.43 23.44
N ILE A 369 17.62 11.74 23.65
CA ILE A 369 18.92 12.43 23.78
C ILE A 369 19.67 11.97 25.04
N ASN A 370 18.95 11.76 26.15
CA ASN A 370 19.55 11.27 27.39
C ASN A 370 19.97 9.80 27.31
N LEU A 371 19.22 8.97 26.58
CA LEU A 371 19.58 7.57 26.32
C LEU A 371 20.79 7.44 25.37
N GLN A 372 20.91 8.30 24.34
CA GLN A 372 22.08 8.32 23.47
C GLN A 372 23.37 8.70 24.23
N LYS A 373 23.31 9.72 25.10
CA LYS A 373 24.45 10.09 25.97
C LYS A 373 24.86 8.99 26.95
N LEU A 374 23.92 8.17 27.41
CA LEU A 374 24.22 7.00 28.26
C LEU A 374 24.78 5.80 27.47
N ALA A 375 24.50 5.71 26.18
CA ALA A 375 25.01 4.66 25.29
C ALA A 375 26.40 4.96 24.69
N GLY A 376 26.92 6.18 24.83
CA GLY A 376 28.27 6.55 24.40
C GLY A 376 28.45 6.72 22.88
N LEU A 377 27.43 7.26 22.21
CA LEU A 377 27.48 7.74 20.81
C LEU A 377 27.45 9.28 20.75
#